data_AF-A0A919ECJ3-F1
#
_entry.id   AF-A0A919ECJ3-F1
#
_cell.length_a   1.000
_cell.length_b   1.000
_cell.length_c   1.000
_cell.angle_alpha   90.00
_cell.angle_beta   90.00
_cell.angle_gamma   90.00
#
_symmetry.space_group_name_H-M   'P 1'
#
loop_
_entity.id
_entity.type
_entity.pdbx_description
1 polymer ?
#
loop_
_entity_poly.entity_id
_entity_poly.type
_entity_poly.pdbx_seq_one_letter_code
_entity_poly.pdbx_strand_id
1 'polypeptide(L)'
;MPSVALNLPVEGTVTHSPEGPLLRLSQRLDGHDTFLTGSLDIADTSVSVRILTLDSVTVLRPADSFLPPADGEHWTGRLHLPHGLRQRSVPPDLNAAADQAARSFDGLDEAELRYVLTFLSEATTPAIRRARIEAVVSALPTTTGRNQ
;
A
#
# COMPACT_ATOMS: atom_id res chain seq x y z
N MET A 1 -9.39 20.22 -6.57
CA MET A 1 -8.48 20.10 -5.42
C MET A 1 -8.40 18.63 -5.07
N PRO A 2 -7.29 17.91 -5.33
CA PRO A 2 -7.19 16.53 -4.86
C PRO A 2 -7.15 16.57 -3.34
N SER A 3 -8.15 15.95 -2.72
CA SER A 3 -8.32 15.89 -1.28
C SER A 3 -7.22 15.04 -0.66
N VAL A 4 -6.27 15.68 0.04
CA VAL A 4 -5.28 15.00 0.89
C VAL A 4 -6.01 14.14 1.90
N ALA A 5 -5.72 12.85 1.90
CA ALA A 5 -6.48 11.88 2.67
C ALA A 5 -5.63 11.15 3.72
N LEU A 6 -4.31 11.30 3.68
CA LEU A 6 -3.43 10.78 4.72
C LEU A 6 -2.13 11.60 4.81
N ASN A 7 -1.71 11.89 6.04
CA ASN A 7 -0.49 12.64 6.37
C ASN A 7 0.39 11.79 7.28
N LEU A 8 1.55 11.35 6.78
CA LEU A 8 2.46 10.47 7.50
C LEU A 8 3.74 11.23 7.88
N PRO A 9 4.15 11.25 9.16
CA PRO A 9 5.50 11.66 9.50
C PRO A 9 6.47 10.63 8.92
N VAL A 10 7.51 11.10 8.23
CA VAL A 10 8.52 10.25 7.60
C VAL A 10 9.90 10.81 7.90
N GLU A 11 10.88 9.91 7.95
CA GLU A 11 12.29 10.25 8.08
C GLU A 11 13.13 9.30 7.26
N GLY A 12 14.37 9.69 6.99
CA GLY A 12 15.23 8.92 6.12
C GLY A 12 16.58 9.56 5.87
N THR A 13 17.29 8.98 4.91
CA THR A 13 18.59 9.46 4.45
C THR A 13 18.54 9.86 2.99
N VAL A 14 19.32 10.88 2.61
CA VAL A 14 19.50 11.23 1.20
C VAL A 14 20.50 10.26 0.56
N THR A 15 20.20 9.81 -0.64
CA THR A 15 21.09 9.05 -1.52
C THR A 15 21.06 9.66 -2.91
N HIS A 16 22.17 9.69 -3.63
CA HIS A 16 22.22 10.21 -5.00
C HIS A 16 22.26 9.09 -6.03
N SER A 17 21.47 9.25 -7.09
CA SER A 17 21.56 8.44 -8.30
C SER A 17 22.02 9.29 -9.47
N PRO A 18 22.49 8.69 -10.58
CA PRO A 18 22.81 9.43 -11.80
C PRO A 18 21.64 10.26 -12.35
N GLU A 19 20.41 9.92 -11.98
CA GLU A 19 19.19 10.60 -12.43
C GLU A 19 18.64 11.62 -11.41
N GLY A 20 19.38 11.89 -10.33
CA GLY A 20 19.01 12.86 -9.29
C GLY A 20 18.92 12.25 -7.88
N PRO A 21 18.50 13.06 -6.89
CA PRO A 21 18.43 12.65 -5.50
C PRO A 21 17.27 11.69 -5.24
N LEU A 22 17.52 10.79 -4.30
CA LEU A 22 16.60 9.77 -3.81
C LEU A 22 16.54 9.87 -2.29
N LEU A 23 15.33 10.00 -1.76
CA LEU A 23 15.08 10.09 -0.32
C LEU A 23 14.67 8.70 0.16
N ARG A 24 15.60 7.97 0.76
CA ARG A 24 15.34 6.63 1.28
C ARG A 24 14.73 6.74 2.66
N LEU A 25 13.53 6.18 2.84
CA LEU A 25 12.87 6.16 4.15
C LEU A 25 13.53 5.18 5.11
N SER A 26 13.58 5.55 6.39
CA SER A 26 14.03 4.67 7.48
C SER A 26 13.06 3.52 7.73
N GLN A 27 11.78 3.73 7.42
CA GLN A 27 10.72 2.73 7.57
C GLN A 27 9.98 2.56 6.23
N ARG A 28 9.55 1.32 5.96
CA ARG A 28 8.70 1.04 4.81
C ARG A 28 7.32 1.66 5.03
N LEU A 29 6.73 2.14 3.95
CA LEU A 29 5.34 2.58 3.93
C LEU A 29 4.38 1.37 3.90
N ASP A 30 4.41 0.55 4.93
CA ASP A 30 3.56 -0.64 5.02
C ASP A 30 2.08 -0.25 4.96
N GLY A 31 1.36 -0.84 4.01
CA GLY A 31 -0.03 -0.44 3.71
C GLY A 31 -0.18 0.67 2.68
N HIS A 32 0.84 1.51 2.51
CA HIS A 32 0.82 2.69 1.64
C HIS A 32 1.76 2.54 0.43
N ASP A 33 2.35 1.37 0.25
CA ASP A 33 3.25 0.99 -0.84
C ASP A 33 2.59 0.97 -2.22
N THR A 34 1.26 1.05 -2.27
CA THR A 34 0.46 1.14 -3.50
C THR A 34 0.39 2.56 -4.09
N PHE A 35 0.74 3.59 -3.33
CA PHE A 35 0.77 4.95 -3.87
C PHE A 35 2.01 5.13 -4.73
N LEU A 36 1.79 5.55 -5.97
CA LEU A 36 2.88 5.83 -6.91
C LEU A 36 3.39 7.27 -6.77
N THR A 37 2.59 8.16 -6.18
CA THR A 37 2.90 9.58 -6.01
C THR A 37 2.35 10.15 -4.71
N GLY A 38 3.01 11.19 -4.21
CA GLY A 38 2.62 11.97 -3.04
C GLY A 38 3.21 13.38 -3.10
N SER A 39 2.99 14.15 -2.03
CA SER A 39 3.64 15.44 -1.80
C SER A 39 4.39 15.34 -0.47
N LEU A 40 5.66 15.73 -0.45
CA LEU A 40 6.51 15.71 0.73
C LEU A 40 6.78 17.13 1.18
N ASP A 41 6.44 17.43 2.43
CA ASP A 41 6.87 18.65 3.09
C ASP A 41 8.17 18.39 3.85
N ILE A 42 9.22 19.13 3.49
CA ILE A 42 10.56 19.07 4.09
C ILE A 42 11.15 20.48 4.14
N ALA A 43 11.64 20.89 5.30
CA ALA A 43 12.27 22.21 5.51
C ALA A 43 11.51 23.37 4.83
N ASP A 44 10.21 23.48 5.15
CA ASP A 44 9.26 24.49 4.63
C ASP A 44 9.01 24.46 3.10
N THR A 45 9.50 23.44 2.41
CA THR A 45 9.27 23.22 0.99
C THR A 45 8.34 22.02 0.79
N SER A 46 7.33 22.18 -0.07
CA SER A 46 6.48 21.08 -0.52
C SER A 46 6.91 20.62 -1.91
N VAL A 47 7.23 19.34 -2.06
CA VAL A 47 7.69 18.75 -3.33
C VAL A 47 6.86 17.55 -3.72
N SER A 48 6.48 17.49 -5.00
CA SER A 48 5.87 16.31 -5.59
C SER A 48 6.89 15.17 -5.61
N VAL A 49 6.52 14.01 -5.09
CA VAL A 49 7.38 12.82 -5.08
C VAL A 49 6.71 11.64 -5.77
N ARG A 50 7.51 10.84 -6.46
CA ARG A 50 7.18 9.46 -6.82
C ARG A 50 7.61 8.54 -5.70
N ILE A 51 6.78 7.58 -5.35
CA ILE A 51 7.02 6.63 -4.26
C ILE A 51 7.34 5.29 -4.90
N LEU A 52 8.52 4.76 -4.57
CA LEU A 52 9.02 3.48 -5.08
C LEU A 52 9.24 2.56 -3.89
N THR A 53 8.47 1.49 -3.78
CA THR A 53 8.67 0.48 -2.74
C THR A 53 9.27 -0.77 -3.36
N LEU A 54 10.44 -1.18 -2.84
CA LEU A 54 11.24 -2.32 -3.29
C LEU A 54 11.55 -3.18 -2.08
N ASP A 55 10.97 -4.38 -1.99
CA ASP A 55 11.14 -5.31 -0.88
C ASP A 55 11.08 -4.60 0.49
N SER A 56 12.20 -4.42 1.18
CA SER A 56 12.24 -3.82 2.52
C SER A 56 12.44 -2.30 2.55
N VAL A 57 12.48 -1.62 1.40
CA VAL A 57 12.85 -0.20 1.30
C VAL A 57 11.81 0.60 0.52
N THR A 58 11.45 1.76 1.07
CA THR A 58 10.71 2.78 0.33
C THR A 58 11.63 3.94 0.00
N VAL A 59 11.61 4.37 -1.26
CA VAL A 59 12.36 5.51 -1.79
C VAL A 59 11.39 6.53 -2.36
N LEU A 60 11.56 7.79 -1.98
CA LEU A 60 10.86 8.92 -2.58
C LEU A 60 11.79 9.58 -3.59
N ARG A 61 11.30 9.74 -4.82
CA ARG A 61 12.00 10.44 -5.89
C ARG A 61 11.28 11.74 -6.18
N PRO A 62 11.90 12.91 -6.00
CA PRO A 62 11.33 14.19 -6.41
C PRO A 62 10.95 14.17 -7.89
N ALA A 63 9.74 14.61 -8.22
CA ALA A 63 9.26 14.76 -9.59
C ALA A 63 9.64 16.11 -10.20
N ASP A 64 9.88 17.10 -9.34
CA ASP A 64 10.24 18.48 -9.69
C ASP A 64 11.67 18.79 -9.21
N SER A 65 12.22 19.92 -9.66
CA SER A 65 13.52 20.41 -9.18
C SER A 65 13.49 20.62 -7.66
N PHE A 66 14.21 19.76 -6.95
CA PHE A 66 14.33 19.77 -5.50
C PHE A 66 15.79 19.96 -5.13
N LEU A 67 16.06 20.81 -4.16
CA LEU A 67 17.39 20.95 -3.57
C LEU A 67 17.44 20.06 -2.31
N PRO A 68 17.96 18.83 -2.41
CA PRO A 68 18.00 17.91 -1.28
C PRO A 68 19.01 18.37 -0.23
N PRO A 69 18.86 17.90 1.03
CA PRO A 69 19.97 17.86 1.99
C PRO A 69 21.19 17.13 1.41
N ALA A 70 22.34 17.27 2.05
CA ALA A 70 23.58 16.66 1.56
C ALA A 70 23.47 15.12 1.49
N ASP A 71 24.29 14.49 0.65
CA ASP A 71 24.31 13.04 0.53
C ASP A 71 24.63 12.37 1.89
N GLY A 72 23.87 11.34 2.24
CA GLY A 72 23.96 10.67 3.53
C GLY A 72 23.38 11.44 4.72
N GLU A 73 22.88 12.67 4.52
CA GLU A 73 22.26 13.46 5.59
C GLU A 73 20.89 12.89 5.98
N HIS A 74 20.62 12.90 7.29
CA HIS A 74 19.32 12.51 7.83
C HIS A 74 18.32 13.64 7.65
N TRP A 75 17.09 13.29 7.31
CA TRP A 75 16.02 14.26 7.12
C TRP A 75 14.71 13.76 7.73
N THR A 76 13.85 14.72 8.08
CA THR A 76 12.50 14.47 8.59
C THR A 76 11.51 15.32 7.81
N GLY A 77 10.32 14.78 7.55
CA GLY A 77 9.30 15.48 6.79
C GLY A 77 7.90 14.91 7.02
N ARG A 78 6.92 15.46 6.30
CA ARG A 78 5.55 14.95 6.27
C ARG A 78 5.17 14.56 4.85
N LEU A 79 4.84 13.29 4.65
CA LEU A 79 4.37 12.77 3.37
C LEU A 79 2.84 12.84 3.33
N HIS A 80 2.32 13.59 2.37
CA HIS A 80 0.91 13.75 2.04
C HIS A 80 0.56 12.82 0.89
N LEU A 81 -0.41 11.93 1.12
CA LEU A 81 -0.87 10.98 0.12
C LEU A 81 -2.23 11.44 -0.43
N PRO A 82 -2.37 11.58 -1.77
CA PRO A 82 -3.53 12.19 -2.41
C PRO A 82 -4.80 11.33 -2.29
N HIS A 83 -4.65 10.06 -1.93
CA HIS A 83 -5.75 9.14 -1.71
C HIS A 83 -5.47 8.42 -0.38
N GLY A 84 -6.48 8.31 0.47
CA GLY A 84 -6.36 7.50 1.68
C GLY A 84 -6.21 6.06 1.23
N LEU A 85 -5.74 5.19 2.13
CA LEU A 85 -5.88 3.75 1.95
C LEU A 85 -7.27 3.49 1.36
N ARG A 86 -7.37 3.03 0.11
CA ARG A 86 -8.61 2.39 -0.30
C ARG A 86 -8.67 1.19 0.62
N GLN A 87 -9.48 1.26 1.68
CA GLN A 87 -9.95 0.07 2.35
C GLN A 87 -10.53 -0.78 1.22
N ARG A 88 -9.77 -1.78 0.80
CA ARG A 88 -10.25 -2.71 -0.20
C ARG A 88 -11.27 -3.53 0.56
N SER A 89 -12.52 -3.10 0.47
CA SER A 89 -13.63 -3.87 1.00
C SER A 89 -13.68 -5.20 0.27
N VAL A 90 -14.06 -6.25 0.99
CA VAL A 90 -14.33 -7.56 0.40
C VAL A 90 -15.38 -7.37 -0.70
N PRO A 91 -15.09 -7.76 -1.96
CA PRO A 91 -16.05 -7.67 -3.06
C PRO A 91 -17.36 -8.41 -2.72
N PRO A 92 -18.54 -7.90 -3.10
CA PRO A 92 -19.81 -8.50 -2.72
C PRO A 92 -19.97 -9.97 -3.14
N ASP A 93 -19.42 -10.35 -4.28
CA ASP A 93 -19.44 -11.71 -4.79
C ASP A 93 -18.52 -12.65 -3.99
N LEU A 94 -17.37 -12.16 -3.55
CA LEU A 94 -16.50 -12.89 -2.63
C LEU A 94 -17.15 -13.04 -1.25
N ASN A 95 -17.78 -11.98 -0.74
CA ASN A 95 -18.48 -12.01 0.55
C ASN A 95 -19.64 -13.01 0.52
N ALA A 96 -20.48 -12.94 -0.51
CA ALA A 96 -21.61 -13.86 -0.69
C ALA A 96 -21.16 -15.32 -0.78
N ALA A 97 -20.03 -15.61 -1.44
CA ALA A 97 -19.49 -16.95 -1.53
C ALA A 97 -18.93 -17.46 -0.19
N ALA A 98 -18.26 -16.60 0.58
CA ALA A 98 -17.78 -16.93 1.93
C ALA A 98 -18.95 -17.18 2.89
N ASP A 99 -19.98 -16.33 2.84
CA ASP A 99 -21.21 -16.46 3.63
C ASP A 99 -21.92 -17.80 3.32
N GLN A 100 -22.06 -18.15 2.03
CA GLN A 100 -22.63 -19.43 1.60
C GLN A 100 -21.83 -20.65 2.10
N ALA A 101 -20.51 -20.50 2.22
CA ALA A 101 -19.62 -21.56 2.72
C ALA A 101 -19.47 -21.56 4.25
N ALA A 102 -20.14 -20.64 4.98
CA ALA A 102 -19.95 -20.41 6.41
C ALA A 102 -18.48 -20.17 6.80
N ARG A 103 -17.75 -19.42 5.97
CA ARG A 103 -16.33 -19.06 6.14
C ARG A 103 -16.18 -17.58 6.44
N SER A 104 -15.15 -17.20 7.20
CA SER A 104 -14.93 -15.80 7.58
C SER A 104 -13.55 -15.29 7.18
N PHE A 105 -13.46 -13.99 6.87
CA PHE A 105 -12.22 -13.26 6.67
C PHE A 105 -11.57 -12.78 7.97
N ASP A 106 -12.25 -12.91 9.12
CA ASP A 106 -11.76 -12.40 10.42
C ASP A 106 -10.44 -13.03 10.89
N GLY A 107 -10.07 -14.17 10.31
CA GLY A 107 -8.80 -14.84 10.58
C GLY A 107 -7.65 -14.39 9.69
N LEU A 108 -7.89 -13.54 8.69
CA LEU A 108 -6.84 -13.00 7.83
C LEU A 108 -6.29 -11.72 8.43
N ASP A 109 -4.98 -11.60 8.43
CA ASP A 109 -4.35 -10.29 8.66
C ASP A 109 -4.50 -9.36 7.44
N GLU A 110 -4.06 -8.11 7.58
CA GLU A 110 -4.19 -7.12 6.52
C GLU A 110 -3.38 -7.49 5.25
N ALA A 111 -2.24 -8.16 5.42
CA ALA A 111 -1.37 -8.56 4.31
C ALA A 111 -1.99 -9.73 3.53
N GLU A 112 -2.54 -10.72 4.23
CA GLU A 112 -3.26 -11.86 3.67
C GLU A 112 -4.52 -11.41 2.94
N LEU A 113 -5.31 -10.52 3.55
CA LEU A 113 -6.48 -9.95 2.89
C LEU A 113 -6.09 -9.18 1.63
N ARG A 114 -4.99 -8.40 1.67
CA ARG A 114 -4.49 -7.70 0.50
C ARG A 114 -4.07 -8.64 -0.62
N TYR A 115 -3.41 -9.75 -0.29
CA TYR A 115 -3.01 -10.77 -1.24
C TYR A 115 -4.23 -11.39 -1.94
N VAL A 116 -5.24 -11.79 -1.16
CA VAL A 116 -6.51 -12.33 -1.67
C VAL A 116 -7.18 -11.37 -2.66
N LEU A 117 -7.24 -10.09 -2.32
CA LEU A 117 -7.90 -9.08 -3.15
C LEU A 117 -7.12 -8.77 -4.43
N THR A 118 -5.78 -8.75 -4.37
CA THR A 118 -4.94 -8.63 -5.56
C THR A 118 -5.12 -9.84 -6.47
N PHE A 119 -5.06 -11.05 -5.90
CA PHE A 119 -5.29 -12.30 -6.63
C PHE A 119 -6.67 -12.30 -7.32
N LEU A 120 -7.72 -11.77 -6.70
CA LEU A 120 -9.02 -11.66 -7.37
C LEU A 120 -9.08 -10.58 -8.46
N SER A 121 -8.34 -9.48 -8.29
CA SER A 121 -8.32 -8.38 -9.26
C SER A 121 -7.64 -8.72 -10.59
N GLU A 122 -6.71 -9.66 -10.58
CA GLU A 122 -5.99 -10.15 -11.76
C GLU A 122 -6.82 -11.12 -12.63
N ALA A 123 -8.02 -11.49 -12.20
CA ALA A 123 -8.90 -12.35 -12.99
C ALA A 123 -9.42 -11.61 -14.24
N THR A 124 -8.90 -11.98 -15.42
CA THR A 124 -9.24 -11.32 -16.69
C THR A 124 -10.55 -11.79 -17.32
N THR A 125 -11.12 -12.91 -16.85
CA THR A 125 -12.39 -13.44 -17.33
C THR A 125 -13.34 -13.80 -16.18
N PRO A 126 -14.67 -13.79 -16.40
CA PRO A 126 -15.63 -14.20 -15.38
C PRO A 126 -15.42 -15.63 -14.87
N ALA A 127 -15.01 -16.55 -15.76
CA ALA A 127 -14.73 -17.94 -15.40
C ALA A 127 -13.50 -18.05 -14.47
N ILE A 128 -12.42 -17.34 -14.78
CA ILE A 128 -11.22 -17.28 -13.93
C ILE A 128 -11.59 -16.66 -12.58
N ARG A 129 -12.39 -15.58 -12.56
CA ARG A 129 -12.81 -14.93 -11.32
C ARG A 129 -13.56 -15.89 -10.41
N ARG A 130 -14.51 -16.66 -10.95
CA ARG A 130 -15.28 -17.65 -10.18
C ARG A 130 -14.38 -18.73 -9.57
N ALA A 131 -13.48 -19.30 -10.37
CA ALA A 131 -12.52 -20.30 -9.88
C ALA A 131 -11.60 -19.75 -8.78
N ARG A 132 -11.15 -18.48 -8.90
CA ARG A 132 -10.34 -17.82 -7.87
C ARG A 132 -11.14 -17.56 -6.58
N ILE A 133 -12.43 -17.19 -6.69
CA ILE A 133 -13.32 -17.05 -5.52
C ILE A 133 -13.46 -18.39 -4.79
N GLU A 134 -13.72 -19.47 -5.52
CA GLU A 134 -13.83 -20.82 -4.94
C GLU A 134 -12.54 -21.24 -4.23
N ALA A 135 -11.38 -21.00 -4.84
CA ALA A 135 -10.08 -21.27 -4.24
C ALA A 135 -9.86 -20.49 -2.93
N VAL A 136 -10.13 -19.18 -2.95
CA VAL A 136 -10.02 -18.34 -1.75
C VAL A 136 -10.94 -18.84 -0.64
N VAL A 137 -12.23 -19.04 -0.94
CA VAL A 137 -13.23 -19.46 0.06
C VAL A 137 -12.89 -20.83 0.65
N SER A 138 -12.34 -21.75 -0.15
CA SER A 138 -11.92 -23.07 0.34
C SER A 138 -10.79 -23.01 1.37
N ALA A 139 -9.95 -21.97 1.30
CA ALA A 139 -8.81 -21.75 2.18
C ALA A 139 -9.13 -20.94 3.44
N LEU A 140 -10.27 -20.23 3.47
CA LEU A 140 -10.68 -19.44 4.63
C LEU A 140 -10.98 -20.34 5.86
N PRO A 141 -10.84 -19.83 7.09
CA PRO A 141 -11.28 -20.55 8.29
C PRO A 141 -12.81 -20.71 8.33
N THR A 142 -13.29 -21.82 8.90
CA THR A 142 -14.71 -22.02 9.20
C THR A 142 -15.15 -21.13 10.35
N THR A 143 -16.35 -20.55 10.23
CA THR A 143 -16.93 -19.68 11.28
C THR A 143 -17.22 -20.45 12.57
N THR A 144 -17.33 -21.78 12.50
CA THR A 144 -17.64 -22.68 13.62
C THR A 144 -16.42 -23.03 14.51
N GLY A 145 -15.23 -22.51 14.21
CA GLY A 145 -13.98 -22.84 14.92
C GLY A 145 -13.73 -22.11 16.25
N ARG A 146 -14.54 -21.11 16.64
CA ARG A 146 -14.51 -20.52 17.99
C ARG A 146 -15.48 -21.25 18.91
N ASN A 147 -15.06 -22.44 19.36
CA ASN A 147 -15.50 -23.05 20.61
C ASN A 147 -14.58 -24.25 20.87
N GLN A 148 -13.35 -23.95 21.32
CA GLN A 148 -12.62 -24.70 22.35
C GLN A 148 -11.35 -23.95 22.73
#